data_AF-A0A6A8D3A5-F1
#
_entry.id   AF-A0A6A8D3A5-F1
#
_cell.length_a   1.000
_cell.length_b   1.000
_cell.length_c   1.000
_cell.angle_alpha   90.00
_cell.angle_beta   90.00
_cell.angle_gamma   90.00
#
_symmetry.space_group_name_H-M   'P 1'
#
loop_
_entity.id
_entity.type
_entity.pdbx_description
1 polymer ?
#
loop_
_entity_poly.entity_id
_entity_poly.type
_entity_poly.pdbx_seq_one_letter_code
_entity_poly.pdbx_strand_id
1 'polypeptide(L)' 'MQATLKDTVTLQGVGLHSGAPARLVMHPARPGHGIVFRRTDLSPAV' A
#
# COMPACT_ATOMS: atom_id res chain seq x y z
N MET A 1 22.60 2.42 3.83
CA MET A 1 21.81 3.17 2.82
C MET A 1 20.36 2.74 2.95
N GLN A 2 19.40 3.66 2.79
CA GLN A 2 17.98 3.29 2.75
C GLN A 2 17.57 2.97 1.31
N ALA A 3 16.55 2.12 1.15
CA ALA A 3 16.00 1.73 -0.13
C ALA A 3 14.48 1.98 -0.17
N THR A 4 13.98 2.30 -1.35
CA THR A 4 12.55 2.44 -1.63
C THR A 4 12.26 1.91 -3.04
N LEU A 5 10.99 1.83 -3.42
CA LEU A 5 10.59 1.42 -4.77
C LEU A 5 11.08 2.46 -5.80
N LYS A 6 11.49 2.00 -6.97
CA LYS A 6 11.84 2.90 -8.08
C LYS A 6 10.61 3.63 -8.62
N ASP A 7 9.52 2.89 -8.78
CA ASP A 7 8.25 3.35 -9.36
C ASP A 7 7.07 2.84 -8.52
N THR A 8 5.87 3.40 -8.74
CA THR A 8 4.64 2.92 -8.09
C THR A 8 4.26 1.53 -8.62
N VAL A 9 3.94 0.60 -7.73
CA VAL A 9 3.53 -0.77 -8.08
C VAL A 9 2.09 -1.00 -7.63
N THR A 10 1.29 -1.62 -8.51
CA THR A 10 -0.09 -2.03 -8.19
C THR A 10 -0.20 -3.56 -8.23
N LEU A 11 -0.84 -4.12 -7.21
CA LEU A 11 -1.25 -5.53 -7.17
C LEU A 11 -2.77 -5.62 -7.02
N GLN A 12 -3.35 -6.67 -7.60
CA GLN A 12 -4.76 -7.01 -7.48
C GLN A 12 -4.89 -8.45 -6.97
N GLY A 13 -5.89 -8.71 -6.13
CA GLY A 13 -6.12 -10.03 -5.57
C GLY A 13 -7.42 -10.11 -4.79
N VAL A 14 -7.51 -11.10 -3.89
CA VAL A 14 -8.67 -11.33 -3.02
C VAL A 14 -8.21 -11.30 -1.57
N GLY A 15 -8.97 -10.61 -0.70
CA GLY A 15 -8.68 -10.54 0.73
C GLY A 15 -8.93 -11.89 1.41
N LEU A 16 -7.92 -12.43 2.09
CA LEU A 16 -8.01 -13.76 2.74
C LEU A 16 -9.24 -13.89 3.67
N HIS A 17 -9.47 -12.89 4.51
CA HIS A 17 -10.54 -12.93 5.52
C HIS A 17 -11.90 -12.51 4.99
N SER A 18 -11.96 -11.59 4.02
CA SER A 18 -13.22 -11.06 3.49
C SER A 18 -13.73 -11.81 2.27
N GLY A 19 -12.87 -12.52 1.54
CA GLY A 19 -13.17 -13.07 0.22
C GLY A 19 -13.45 -12.02 -0.87
N ALA A 20 -13.33 -10.73 -0.55
CA ALA A 20 -13.66 -9.64 -1.46
C ALA A 20 -12.45 -9.24 -2.33
N PRO A 21 -12.68 -8.69 -3.56
CA PRO A 21 -11.60 -8.11 -4.36
C PRO A 21 -10.83 -7.04 -3.58
N ALA A 22 -9.51 -7.09 -3.67
CA ALA A 22 -8.61 -6.16 -3.02
C ALA A 22 -7.58 -5.60 -4.01
N ARG A 23 -7.23 -4.32 -3.83
CA ARG A 23 -6.19 -3.64 -4.60
C ARG A 23 -5.17 -3.02 -3.65
N LEU A 24 -3.89 -3.33 -3.88
CA LEU A 24 -2.77 -2.74 -3.15
C LEU A 24 -1.97 -1.84 -4.09
N VAL A 25 -1.70 -0.60 -3.65
CA VAL A 25 -0.82 0.33 -4.36
C VAL A 25 0.33 0.70 -3.43
N MET A 26 1.56 0.42 -3.86
CA MET A 26 2.76 0.75 -3.11
C MET A 26 3.50 1.88 -3.81
N HIS A 27 3.83 2.93 -3.06
CA HIS A 27 4.49 4.12 -3.57
C HIS A 27 5.93 4.21 -3.06
N PRO A 28 6.85 4.80 -3.84
CA PRO A 28 8.15 5.24 -3.32
C PRO A 28 7.97 6.21 -2.13
N ALA A 29 8.91 6.16 -1.20
CA ALA A 29 8.90 6.98 0.00
C ALA A 29 10.28 7.59 0.24
N ARG A 30 10.30 8.78 0.86
CA ARG A 30 11.53 9.47 1.21
C ARG A 30 12.29 8.72 2.33
N PRO A 31 13.62 8.90 2.44
CA PRO A 31 14.37 8.34 3.55
C PRO A 31 13.80 8.76 4.92
N GLY A 32 13.79 7.85 5.88
CA GLY A 32 13.27 8.04 7.23
C GLY A 32 11.76 7.83 7.37
N HIS A 33 11.04 7.57 6.27
CA HIS A 33 9.58 7.38 6.31
C HIS A 33 9.14 6.05 6.94
N GLY A 34 9.96 5.00 6.82
CA GLY A 34 9.59 3.63 7.23
C GLY A 34 8.60 2.97 6.27
N ILE A 35 7.92 1.92 6.75
CA ILE A 35 6.85 1.22 6.01
C ILE A 35 5.52 1.58 6.68
N VAL A 36 4.64 2.24 5.93
CA VAL A 36 3.33 2.70 6.41
C VAL A 36 2.23 2.08 5.55
N PHE A 37 1.23 1.50 6.20
CA PHE A 37 0.01 1.03 5.54
C PHE A 37 -1.08 2.09 5.69
N ARG A 38 -1.89 2.26 4.64
CA ARG A 38 -3.02 3.21 4.62
C ARG A 38 -4.25 2.53 4.04
N ARG A 39 -5.36 2.56 4.77
CA ARG A 39 -6.70 2.10 4.37
C ARG A 39 -7.42 3.22 3.61
N THR A 40 -7.43 3.12 2.29
CA THR A 40 -8.03 4.14 1.41
C THR A 40 -9.53 3.97 1.18
N ASP A 41 -10.11 2.87 1.65
CA ASP A 41 -11.54 2.55 1.58
C ASP A 41 -12.35 3.17 2.73
N LEU A 42 -11.69 3.72 3.75
CA LEU A 42 -12.32 4.44 4.86
C LEU A 42 -12.45 5.94 4.56
N SER A 43 -13.43 6.60 5.19
CA SER A 43 -13.68 8.05 5.06
C SER A 43 -13.73 8.73 6.44
N PRO A 44 -12.70 9.52 6.83
CA PRO A 44 -11.47 9.77 6.08
C PRO A 44 -10.57 8.52 6.00
N ALA A 45 -9.67 8.49 5.02
CA ALA A 45 -8.66 7.45 4.94
C ALA A 45 -7.73 7.51 6.16
N VAL A 46 -7.32 6.36 6.66
CA VAL A 46 -6.46 6.20 7.85
C VAL A 46 -5.23 5.36 7.57
#